data_AF-A0A5P2QSJ6-F1
#
_entry.id   AF-A0A5P2QSJ6-F1
#
_cell.length_a   1.000
_cell.length_b   1.000
_cell.length_c   1.000
_cell.angle_alpha   90.00
_cell.angle_beta   90.00
_cell.angle_gamma   90.00
#
_symmetry.space_group_name_H-M   'P 1'
#
loop_
_entity.id
_entity.type
_entity.pdbx_description
1 polymer ?
#
loop_
_entity_poly.entity_id
_entity_poly.type
_entity_poly.pdbx_seq_one_letter_code
_entity_poly.pdbx_strand_id
1 'polypeptide(L)' 'MAKAIFHKPVGYTPAKGPVGWYADPSSEPQSFPEEFIAYAVQAGAATRVDAKGELLPEAGVAPAKK' A
#
# COMPACT_ATOMS: atom_id res chain seq x y z
N MET A 1 2.06 4.86 -10.87
CA MET A 1 2.43 4.73 -9.44
C MET A 1 1.16 4.40 -8.67
N ALA A 2 1.20 3.43 -7.76
CA ALA A 2 0.05 3.09 -6.93
C ALA A 2 -0.01 4.02 -5.72
N LYS A 3 -1.19 4.14 -5.11
CA LYS A 3 -1.38 4.91 -3.87
C LYS A 3 -1.86 4.00 -2.74
N ALA A 4 -1.37 4.25 -1.54
CA ALA A 4 -1.84 3.59 -0.34
C ALA A 4 -1.72 4.53 0.87
N ILE A 5 -2.63 4.37 1.83
CA ILE A 5 -2.55 5.00 3.14
C ILE A 5 -1.79 4.03 4.04
N PHE A 6 -0.69 4.48 4.62
CA PHE A 6 0.14 3.68 5.51
C PHE A 6 -0.28 3.94 6.95
N HIS A 7 -0.67 2.89 7.67
CA HIS A 7 -1.12 2.97 9.06
C HIS A 7 0.01 2.68 10.04
N LYS A 8 1.09 2.04 9.57
CA LYS A 8 2.28 1.70 10.35
C LYS A 8 3.54 1.90 9.50
N PRO A 9 4.70 2.15 10.13
CA PRO A 9 5.96 2.24 9.41
C PRO A 9 6.27 0.90 8.74
N VAL A 10 6.68 0.94 7.48
CA VAL A 10 7.06 -0.24 6.71
C VAL A 10 8.24 0.06 5.81
N GLY A 11 9.23 -0.84 5.87
CA GLY A 11 10.39 -0.85 5.00
C GLY A 11 10.42 -2.12 4.17
N TYR A 12 10.77 -1.99 2.90
CA TYR A 12 11.04 -3.11 2.01
C TYR A 12 12.37 -2.86 1.31
N THR A 13 13.30 -3.78 1.48
CA THR A 13 14.59 -3.75 0.80
C THR A 13 14.67 -4.98 -0.09
N PRO A 14 14.61 -4.83 -1.42
CA PRO A 14 14.76 -5.97 -2.32
C PRO A 14 16.17 -6.56 -2.20
N ALA A 15 16.27 -7.89 -2.21
CA ALA A 15 17.56 -8.60 -2.08
C ALA A 15 18.54 -8.33 -3.25
N LYS A 16 18.01 -7.92 -4.41
CA LYS A 16 18.76 -7.50 -5.59
C LYS A 16 18.22 -6.15 -6.06
N GLY A 17 18.73 -5.07 -5.50
CA GLY A 17 18.39 -3.71 -5.92
C GLY A 17 19.21 -2.68 -5.17
N PRO A 18 19.52 -1.52 -5.79
CA PRO A 18 20.32 -0.48 -5.12
C PRO A 18 19.53 0.36 -4.12
N VAL A 19 18.20 0.22 -4.05
CA VAL A 19 17.33 1.12 -3.27
C VAL A 19 16.28 0.33 -2.49
N GLY A 20 16.23 0.55 -1.19
CA GLY A 20 15.09 0.16 -0.35
C GLY A 20 14.04 1.26 -0.33
N TRP A 21 12.78 0.88 -0.15
CA TRP A 21 11.68 1.81 0.08
C TRP A 21 11.28 1.78 1.53
N TYR A 22 10.96 2.94 2.06
CA TYR A 22 10.46 3.10 3.42
C TYR A 22 9.32 4.11 3.39
N ALA A 23 8.24 3.79 4.11
CA ALA A 23 7.10 4.67 4.30
C ALA A 23 6.79 4.77 5.79
N ASP A 24 6.66 6.01 6.25
CA ASP A 24 6.09 6.33 7.55
C ASP A 24 4.56 6.34 7.49
N PRO A 25 3.89 6.04 8.61
CA PRO A 25 2.44 6.11 8.68
C PRO A 25 1.94 7.54 8.46
N SER A 26 0.93 7.69 7.62
CA SER A 26 0.28 8.96 7.33
C SER A 26 -1.19 8.74 7.01
N SER A 27 -2.03 9.70 7.41
CA SER A 27 -3.45 9.73 7.05
C SER A 27 -3.68 10.07 5.57
N GLU A 28 -2.67 10.59 4.89
CA GLU A 28 -2.74 10.97 3.48
C GLU A 28 -2.27 9.83 2.56
N PRO A 29 -2.91 9.63 1.39
CA PRO A 29 -2.46 8.68 0.39
C PRO A 29 -1.02 8.94 -0.09
N GLN A 30 -0.11 8.02 0.18
CA GLN A 30 1.26 8.08 -0.30
C GLN A 30 1.41 7.29 -1.60
N SER A 31 2.22 7.83 -2.53
CA SER A 31 2.45 7.24 -3.85
C SER A 31 3.78 6.50 -3.88
N PHE A 32 3.75 5.20 -4.14
CA PHE A 32 4.93 4.34 -4.20
C PHE A 32 4.84 3.35 -5.37
N PRO A 33 5.93 2.60 -5.67
CA PRO A 33 5.87 1.49 -6.59
C PRO A 33 4.83 0.44 -6.17
N GLU A 34 4.20 -0.19 -7.15
CA GLU A 34 3.17 -1.20 -6.91
C GLU A 34 3.70 -2.38 -6.06
N GLU A 35 4.94 -2.82 -6.30
CA GLU A 35 5.57 -3.90 -5.53
C GLU A 35 5.65 -3.57 -4.03
N PHE A 36 6.06 -2.34 -3.70
CA PHE A 36 6.14 -1.90 -2.31
C PHE A 36 4.77 -1.79 -1.66
N ILE A 37 3.78 -1.24 -2.38
CA ILE A 37 2.41 -1.14 -1.87
C ILE A 37 1.79 -2.52 -1.70
N ALA A 38 1.99 -3.45 -2.63
CA ALA A 38 1.52 -4.82 -2.50
C ALA A 38 2.14 -5.51 -1.27
N TYR A 39 3.45 -5.34 -1.06
CA TYR A 39 4.14 -5.81 0.15
C TYR A 39 3.56 -5.18 1.42
N ALA A 40 3.38 -3.86 1.45
CA ALA A 40 2.86 -3.15 2.61
C ALA A 40 1.41 -3.52 2.94
N VAL A 41 0.56 -3.73 1.93
CA VAL A 41 -0.81 -4.22 2.09
C VAL A 41 -0.81 -5.66 2.60
N GLN A 42 0.00 -6.54 2.01
CA GLN A 42 0.14 -7.93 2.47
C GLN A 42 0.67 -8.03 3.91
N ALA A 43 1.57 -7.12 4.30
CA ALA A 43 2.06 -7.00 5.67
C ALA A 43 1.04 -6.37 6.64
N GLY A 44 -0.13 -5.91 6.15
CA GLY A 44 -1.14 -5.20 6.94
C GLY A 44 -0.68 -3.83 7.45
N ALA A 45 0.34 -3.24 6.81
CA ALA A 45 0.87 -1.93 7.15
C ALA A 45 0.22 -0.79 6.34
N ALA A 46 -0.35 -1.10 5.18
CA ALA A 46 -0.99 -0.11 4.31
C ALA A 46 -2.34 -0.59 3.75
N THR A 47 -3.19 0.36 3.35
CA THR A 47 -4.42 0.10 2.61
C THR A 47 -4.36 0.79 1.27
N ARG A 48 -4.63 0.05 0.19
CA ARG A 48 -4.60 0.56 -1.17
C ARG A 48 -5.76 1.54 -1.39
N VAL A 49 -5.47 2.66 -2.03
CA VAL A 49 -6.47 3.68 -2.35
C VAL A 49 -6.42 4.06 -3.81
N ASP A 50 -7.53 4.55 -4.33
CA ASP A 50 -7.66 5.00 -5.70
C ASP A 50 -7.05 6.39 -5.90
N ALA A 51 -7.18 6.93 -7.12
CA ALA A 51 -6.66 8.26 -7.44
C ALA A 51 -7.36 9.39 -6.65
N LYS A 52 -8.58 9.15 -6.17
CA LYS A 52 -9.39 10.07 -5.35
C LYS A 52 -9.16 9.89 -3.84
N GLY A 53 -8.36 8.90 -3.43
CA GLY A 53 -8.13 8.58 -2.02
C GLY A 53 -9.22 7.70 -1.40
N GLU A 54 -10.09 7.12 -2.22
CA GLU A 54 -11.09 6.15 -1.76
C GLU A 54 -10.44 4.77 -1.60
N LEU A 55 -10.83 4.04 -0.55
CA LEU A 55 -10.34 2.69 -0.30
C LEU A 55 -10.66 1.79 -1.49
N LEU A 56 -9.63 1.27 -2.16
CA LEU A 56 -9.85 0.26 -3.17
C LEU A 56 -10.23 -1.03 -2.45
N PRO A 57 -11.35 -1.68 -2.82
CA PRO A 57 -11.68 -2.98 -2.27
C PRO A 57 -10.49 -3.90 -2.55
N GLU A 58 -9.90 -4.44 -1.48
CA GLU A 58 -8.86 -5.46 -1.59
C GLU A 58 -9.36 -6.51 -2.58
N ALA A 59 -8.57 -6.75 -3.63
CA ALA A 59 -8.86 -7.74 -4.66
C ALA A 59 -8.92 -9.14 -3.99
N GLY A 60 -10.08 -9.49 -3.44
CA GLY A 60 -10.28 -10.64 -2.57
C GLY A 60 -11.56 -10.60 -1.73
N VAL A 61 -12.08 -9.40 -1.39
CA VAL A 61 -13.39 -9.29 -0.74
C VAL A 61 -14.35 -8.63 -1.73
N ALA A 62 -15.01 -9.47 -2.52
CA ALA A 62 -16.20 -9.05 -3.24
C ALA A 62 -17.13 -8.31 -2.25
N PRO A 63 -17.69 -7.14 -2.58
CA PRO A 63 -18.77 -6.60 -1.78
C PRO A 63 -19.86 -7.67 -1.83
N ALA A 64 -20.09 -8.32 -0.69
CA ALA A 64 -21.21 -9.22 -0.49
C ALA A 64 -22.46 -8.42 -0.81
N LYS A 65 -22.94 -8.55 -2.05
CA LYS A 65 -24.23 -8.02 -2.47
C LYS A 65 -25.27 -8.78 -1.66
N LYS A 66 -25.88 -8.04 -0.74
CA LYS A 66 -26.97 -8.48 0.12
C LYS A 66 -28.22 -8.80 -0.71
#